data_AF-A0A2R6NX12-F1
#
_entry.id   AF-A0A2R6NX12-F1
#
_cell.length_a   1.000
_cell.length_b   1.000
_cell.length_c   1.000
_cell.angle_alpha   90.00
_cell.angle_beta   90.00
_cell.angle_gamma   90.00
#
_symmetry.space_group_name_H-M   'P 1'
#
loop_
_entity.id
_entity.type
_entity.pdbx_description
1 polymer ?
#
loop_
_entity_poly.entity_id
_entity_poly.type
_entity_poly.pdbx_seq_one_letter_code
_entity_poly.pdbx_strand_id
1 'polypeptide(L)'
;MALRSKNLRIRKLSFPAARAATQVGKWVRKKLTEADLNNLAQRMQEKYSWNSNPKDFQLAGIQAQLEGVDTIIQAATGSGKTAIAARPYLWIQGKQSIMVCPLMTLEDEMLLQSIAKMEVFHPK
;
A
#
# COMPACT_ATOMS: atom_id res chain seq x y z
N MET A 1 -9.20 60.60 -3.87
CA MET A 1 -8.33 59.54 -3.33
C MET A 1 -8.94 58.19 -3.70
N ALA A 2 -8.43 57.52 -4.73
CA ALA A 2 -8.92 56.21 -5.17
C ALA A 2 -7.79 55.19 -5.04
N LEU A 3 -8.05 54.14 -4.26
CA LEU A 3 -7.11 53.06 -3.94
C LEU A 3 -6.80 52.21 -5.19
N ARG A 4 -5.51 52.11 -5.51
CA ARG A 4 -4.94 51.33 -6.61
C ARG A 4 -5.04 49.83 -6.29
N SER A 5 -6.05 49.15 -6.84
CA SER A 5 -6.17 47.69 -6.78
C SER A 5 -5.00 47.04 -7.55
N LYS A 6 -4.14 46.32 -6.83
CA LYS A 6 -3.04 45.53 -7.40
C LYS A 6 -3.58 44.16 -7.78
N ASN A 7 -3.82 43.96 -9.09
CA ASN A 7 -4.15 42.65 -9.66
C ASN A 7 -3.01 41.65 -9.43
N LEU A 8 -3.15 40.78 -8.43
CA LEU A 8 -2.30 39.61 -8.23
C LEU A 8 -2.60 38.58 -9.34
N ARG A 9 -1.71 38.50 -10.33
CA ARG A 9 -1.70 37.40 -11.31
C ARG A 9 -1.39 36.09 -10.59
N ILE A 10 -2.42 35.28 -10.35
CA ILE A 10 -2.26 33.86 -9.99
C ILE A 10 -1.58 33.18 -11.18
N ARG A 11 -0.28 32.87 -11.04
CA ARG A 11 0.43 32.05 -12.02
C ARG A 11 -0.15 30.65 -11.93
N LYS A 12 -0.78 30.17 -13.01
CA LYS A 12 -1.11 28.75 -13.20
C LYS A 12 0.19 27.96 -13.01
N LEU A 13 0.31 27.22 -11.92
CA LEU A 13 1.33 26.18 -11.77
C LEU A 13 0.97 25.08 -12.78
N SER A 14 1.54 25.15 -13.97
CA SER A 14 1.53 24.05 -14.92
C SER A 14 2.44 22.97 -14.37
N PHE A 15 1.86 21.93 -13.78
CA PHE A 15 2.61 20.70 -13.52
C PHE A 15 3.00 20.10 -14.87
N PRO A 16 4.29 19.93 -15.18
CA PRO A 16 4.68 19.17 -16.35
C PRO A 16 4.21 17.73 -16.13
N ALA A 17 3.30 17.27 -16.98
CA ALA A 17 2.94 15.87 -17.07
C ALA A 17 4.17 15.10 -17.58
N ALA A 18 5.08 14.76 -16.68
CA ALA A 18 6.16 13.82 -16.94
C ALA A 18 5.52 12.46 -17.20
N ARG A 19 5.20 12.24 -18.48
CA ARG A 19 4.93 10.95 -19.10
C ARG A 19 6.13 10.04 -18.87
N ALA A 20 6.13 9.32 -17.76
CA ALA A 20 6.65 7.97 -17.71
C ALA A 20 5.44 7.03 -17.67
N ALA A 21 4.74 6.92 -18.80
CA ALA A 21 3.87 5.78 -19.02
C ALA A 21 4.75 4.54 -19.21
N THR A 22 5.38 4.10 -18.12
CA THR A 22 5.97 2.77 -18.02
C THR A 22 4.91 1.80 -18.47
N GLN A 23 5.21 0.99 -19.49
CA GLN A 23 4.27 0.03 -20.07
C GLN A 23 3.52 -0.68 -18.95
N VAL A 24 2.25 -0.33 -18.74
CA VAL A 24 1.42 -0.98 -17.73
C VAL A 24 1.09 -2.34 -18.32
N GLY A 25 1.96 -3.32 -18.08
CA GLY A 25 1.66 -4.72 -18.35
C GLY A 25 0.27 -5.01 -17.84
N LYS A 26 -0.57 -5.61 -18.70
CA LYS A 26 -1.96 -5.92 -18.37
C LYS A 26 -1.94 -6.93 -17.21
N TRP A 27 -2.06 -6.45 -15.98
CA TRP A 27 -2.16 -7.31 -14.81
C TRP A 27 -3.49 -8.06 -14.90
N VAL A 28 -3.41 -9.34 -15.24
CA VAL A 28 -4.55 -10.24 -15.20
C VAL A 28 -4.65 -10.76 -13.76
N ARG A 29 -5.76 -10.44 -13.08
CA ARG A 29 -6.03 -11.03 -11.77
C ARG A 29 -6.26 -12.53 -11.96
N LYS A 30 -5.32 -13.33 -11.46
CA LYS A 30 -5.39 -14.80 -11.47
C LYS A 30 -5.69 -15.28 -10.06
N LYS A 31 -6.36 -16.43 -9.96
CA LYS A 31 -6.44 -17.16 -8.68
C LYS A 31 -5.05 -17.62 -8.27
N LEU A 32 -4.72 -17.44 -7.00
CA LEU A 32 -3.45 -17.91 -6.45
C LEU A 32 -3.53 -19.43 -6.21
N THR A 33 -2.42 -20.12 -6.50
CA THR A 33 -2.24 -21.52 -6.14
C THR A 33 -1.77 -21.65 -4.68
N GLU A 34 -1.82 -22.84 -4.11
CA GLU A 34 -1.26 -23.10 -2.77
C GLU A 34 0.24 -22.77 -2.69
N ALA A 35 1.00 -23.04 -3.76
CA ALA A 35 2.41 -22.67 -3.85
C ALA A 35 2.61 -21.16 -3.80
N ASP A 36 1.72 -20.39 -4.47
CA ASP A 36 1.75 -18.93 -4.42
C ASP A 36 1.43 -18.39 -3.02
N LEU A 37 0.48 -19.01 -2.33
CA LEU A 37 0.12 -18.67 -0.95
C LEU A 37 1.25 -18.95 0.04
N ASN A 38 1.96 -20.07 -0.13
CA ASN A 38 3.14 -20.37 0.67
C ASN A 38 4.28 -19.37 0.41
N ASN A 39 4.51 -19.01 -0.87
CA ASN A 39 5.49 -17.99 -1.22
C ASN A 39 5.11 -16.61 -0.63
N LEU A 40 3.83 -16.26 -0.68
CA LEU A 40 3.31 -15.03 -0.07
C LEU A 40 3.53 -15.03 1.44
N ALA A 41 3.24 -16.14 2.13
CA ALA A 41 3.43 -16.27 3.56
C ALA A 41 4.91 -16.10 3.95
N GLN A 42 5.82 -16.67 3.18
CA GLN A 42 7.26 -16.52 3.37
C GLN A 42 7.69 -15.06 3.19
N ARG A 43 7.26 -14.40 2.12
CA ARG A 43 7.57 -12.97 1.88
C ARG A 43 7.04 -12.07 2.99
N MET A 44 5.87 -12.37 3.55
CA MET A 44 5.34 -11.63 4.69
C MET A 44 6.23 -11.79 5.92
N GLN A 45 6.67 -13.02 6.22
CA GLN A 45 7.57 -13.27 7.36
C GLN A 45 8.89 -12.52 7.20
N GLU A 46 9.51 -12.60 6.03
CA GLU A 46 10.76 -11.92 5.72
C GLU A 46 10.60 -10.39 5.82
N LYS A 47 9.54 -9.84 5.21
CA LYS A 47 9.32 -8.39 5.17
C LYS A 47 9.00 -7.79 6.53
N TYR A 48 8.29 -8.52 7.39
CA TYR A 48 7.87 -8.03 8.70
C TYR A 48 8.70 -8.55 9.86
N SER A 49 9.72 -9.37 9.57
CA SER A 49 10.54 -10.07 10.56
C SER A 49 9.68 -10.82 11.57
N TRP A 50 8.63 -11.50 11.09
CA TRP A 50 7.76 -12.29 11.95
C TRP A 50 8.37 -13.65 12.25
N ASN A 51 8.42 -14.01 13.53
CA ASN A 51 8.91 -15.33 13.98
C ASN A 51 7.90 -16.47 13.75
N SER A 52 6.70 -16.15 13.24
CA SER A 52 5.61 -17.09 13.04
C SER A 52 4.90 -16.79 11.72
N ASN A 53 4.20 -17.80 11.21
CA ASN A 53 3.39 -17.67 10.01
C ASN A 53 2.36 -16.54 10.16
N PRO A 54 2.03 -15.83 9.07
CA PRO A 54 0.89 -14.91 9.05
C PRO A 54 -0.37 -15.65 9.48
N LYS A 55 -1.27 -14.93 10.16
CA LYS A 55 -2.58 -15.48 10.55
C LYS A 55 -3.42 -15.73 9.30
N ASP A 56 -4.28 -16.74 9.34
CA ASP A 56 -5.09 -17.16 8.19
C ASP A 56 -5.89 -16.00 7.57
N PHE A 57 -6.51 -15.15 8.40
CA PHE A 57 -7.27 -14.00 7.90
C PHE A 57 -6.39 -12.95 7.20
N GLN A 58 -5.11 -12.85 7.54
CA GLN A 58 -4.17 -11.93 6.90
C GLN A 58 -3.82 -12.44 5.49
N LEU A 59 -3.51 -13.73 5.37
CA LEU A 59 -3.28 -14.38 4.07
C LEU A 59 -4.52 -14.32 3.19
N ALA A 60 -5.68 -14.70 3.71
CA ALA A 60 -6.95 -14.67 2.99
C ALA A 60 -7.30 -13.26 2.50
N GLY A 61 -7.07 -12.23 3.34
CA GLY A 61 -7.28 -10.84 2.95
C GLY A 61 -6.38 -10.38 1.80
N ILE A 62 -5.10 -10.75 1.84
CA ILE A 62 -4.15 -10.39 0.77
C ILE A 62 -4.47 -11.17 -0.52
N GLN A 63 -4.80 -12.46 -0.40
CA GLN A 63 -5.26 -13.28 -1.51
C GLN A 63 -6.49 -12.67 -2.17
N ALA A 64 -7.54 -12.37 -1.40
CA ALA A 64 -8.77 -11.77 -1.92
C ALA A 64 -8.48 -10.47 -2.67
N GLN A 65 -7.63 -9.61 -2.11
CA GLN A 65 -7.20 -8.42 -2.82
C GLN A 65 -6.48 -8.74 -4.14
N LEU A 66 -5.52 -9.70 -4.18
CA LEU A 66 -4.77 -10.15 -5.38
C LEU A 66 -5.68 -10.70 -6.48
N GLU A 67 -6.63 -11.53 -6.09
CA GLU A 67 -7.63 -12.12 -6.97
C GLU A 67 -8.70 -11.11 -7.37
N GLY A 68 -8.83 -10.03 -6.60
CA GLY A 68 -9.77 -8.96 -6.88
C GLY A 68 -11.18 -9.22 -6.39
N VAL A 69 -11.29 -9.98 -5.31
CA VAL A 69 -12.53 -10.36 -4.64
C VAL A 69 -12.76 -9.39 -3.48
N ASP A 70 -13.94 -8.76 -3.45
CA ASP A 70 -14.33 -7.91 -2.33
C ASP A 70 -14.54 -8.78 -1.08
N THR A 71 -13.99 -8.35 0.05
CA THR A 71 -13.97 -9.15 1.29
C THR A 71 -14.16 -8.27 2.51
N ILE A 72 -14.96 -8.75 3.47
CA ILE A 72 -15.13 -8.15 4.79
C ILE A 72 -14.35 -9.00 5.79
N ILE A 73 -13.50 -8.35 6.59
CA ILE A 73 -12.65 -9.04 7.58
C ILE A 73 -12.97 -8.47 8.96
N GLN A 74 -13.42 -9.35 9.86
CA GLN A 74 -13.61 -9.02 11.26
C GLN A 74 -12.46 -9.62 12.09
N ALA A 75 -11.69 -8.75 12.75
CA ALA A 75 -10.64 -9.17 13.66
C ALA A 75 -10.44 -8.12 14.77
N ALA A 76 -10.08 -8.58 15.97
CA ALA A 76 -9.86 -7.71 17.14
C ALA A 76 -8.81 -6.61 16.88
N THR A 77 -8.87 -5.52 17.64
CA THR A 77 -7.77 -4.53 17.70
C THR A 77 -6.47 -5.20 18.12
N GLY A 78 -5.34 -4.70 17.62
CA GLY A 78 -4.02 -5.32 17.84
C GLY A 78 -3.78 -6.64 17.09
N SER A 79 -4.77 -7.19 16.36
CA SER A 79 -4.61 -8.48 15.67
C SER A 79 -3.66 -8.46 14.47
N GLY A 80 -3.29 -7.26 14.00
CA GLY A 80 -2.44 -7.06 12.82
C GLY A 80 -3.21 -6.87 11.51
N LYS A 81 -4.42 -6.30 11.55
CA LYS A 81 -5.25 -6.04 10.34
C LYS A 81 -4.52 -5.23 9.26
N THR A 82 -3.69 -4.27 9.66
CA THR A 82 -2.95 -3.38 8.76
C THR A 82 -2.01 -4.13 7.81
N ALA A 83 -1.53 -5.33 8.18
CA ALA A 83 -0.70 -6.15 7.31
C ALA A 83 -1.37 -6.50 5.97
N ILE A 84 -2.71 -6.51 5.93
CA ILE A 84 -3.50 -6.82 4.73
C ILE A 84 -3.41 -5.69 3.70
N ALA A 85 -3.22 -4.43 4.13
CA ALA A 85 -3.13 -3.29 3.22
C ALA A 85 -1.82 -3.27 2.40
N ALA A 86 -0.80 -4.01 2.83
CA ALA A 86 0.55 -3.95 2.28
C ALA A 86 0.77 -4.80 1.02
N ARG A 87 -0.29 -5.41 0.47
CA ARG A 87 -0.27 -6.31 -0.69
C ARG A 87 0.62 -5.86 -1.87
N PRO A 88 0.55 -4.61 -2.40
CA PRO A 88 1.26 -4.29 -3.64
C PRO A 88 2.76 -4.46 -3.51
N TYR A 89 3.32 -4.07 -2.35
CA TYR A 89 4.76 -4.12 -2.12
C TYR A 89 5.32 -5.55 -2.06
N LEU A 90 4.50 -6.55 -1.74
CA LEU A 90 4.93 -7.94 -1.60
C LEU A 90 4.83 -8.75 -2.90
N TRP A 91 3.92 -8.37 -3.81
CA TRP A 91 3.55 -9.22 -4.94
C TRP A 91 3.53 -8.51 -6.31
N ILE A 92 3.21 -7.22 -6.38
CA ILE A 92 3.02 -6.51 -7.66
C ILE A 92 3.71 -5.15 -7.64
N GLN A 93 4.81 -5.04 -8.40
CA GLN A 93 5.49 -3.76 -8.58
C GLN A 93 4.68 -2.81 -9.48
N GLY A 94 4.81 -1.50 -9.22
CA GLY A 94 4.17 -0.46 -10.03
C GLY A 94 2.64 -0.35 -9.85
N LYS A 95 2.09 -0.94 -8.79
CA LYS A 95 0.67 -0.76 -8.40
C LYS A 95 0.58 0.02 -7.10
N GLN A 96 -0.52 0.76 -6.96
CA GLN A 96 -0.84 1.55 -5.78
C GLN A 96 -2.10 0.98 -5.12
N SER A 97 -2.09 0.94 -3.79
CA SER A 97 -3.28 0.69 -2.98
C SER A 97 -3.74 2.00 -2.37
N ILE A 98 -5.05 2.22 -2.33
CA ILE A 98 -5.67 3.32 -1.60
C ILE A 98 -6.26 2.74 -0.33
N MET A 99 -5.79 3.21 0.82
CA MET A 99 -6.37 2.91 2.13
C MET A 99 -7.15 4.15 2.58
N VAL A 100 -8.39 3.96 3.00
CA VAL A 100 -9.22 5.05 3.56
C VAL A 100 -9.24 4.89 5.08
N CYS A 101 -8.70 5.87 5.80
CA CYS A 101 -8.69 5.92 7.25
C CYS A 101 -9.44 7.18 7.72
N PRO A 102 -10.45 7.06 8.61
CA PRO A 102 -11.15 8.23 9.14
C PRO A 102 -10.32 9.02 10.17
N LEU A 103 -9.24 8.45 10.72
CA LEU A 103 -8.43 9.04 11.78
C LEU A 103 -7.02 9.35 11.25
N MET A 104 -6.69 10.65 11.12
CA MET A 104 -5.36 11.09 10.66
C MET A 104 -4.23 10.60 11.57
N THR A 105 -4.41 10.69 12.89
CA THR A 105 -3.39 10.22 13.85
C THR A 105 -3.07 8.74 13.67
N LEU A 106 -4.07 7.92 13.35
CA LEU A 106 -3.87 6.50 13.10
C LEU A 106 -3.12 6.27 11.77
N GLU A 107 -3.37 7.09 10.76
CA GLU A 107 -2.64 7.04 9.50
C GLU A 107 -1.15 7.34 9.71
N ASP A 108 -0.82 8.37 10.49
CA ASP A 108 0.56 8.73 10.83
C ASP A 108 1.30 7.57 11.51
N GLU A 109 0.66 6.92 12.49
CA GLU A 109 1.24 5.74 13.17
C GLU A 109 1.51 4.58 12.20
N MET A 110 0.59 4.31 11.28
CA MET A 110 0.77 3.25 10.27
C MET A 110 1.89 3.60 9.28
N LEU A 111 2.02 4.86 8.89
CA LEU A 111 3.08 5.33 8.00
C LEU A 111 4.45 5.21 8.66
N LEU A 112 4.61 5.66 9.91
CA LEU A 112 5.86 5.54 10.65
C LEU A 112 6.31 4.07 10.78
N GLN A 113 5.37 3.15 11.06
CA GLN A 113 5.67 1.72 11.12
C GLN A 113 6.05 1.13 9.77
N SER A 114 5.51 1.67 8.67
CA SER A 114 5.84 1.24 7.32
C SER A 114 7.22 1.75 6.86
N ILE A 115 7.57 2.99 7.21
CA ILE A 115 8.84 3.65 6.86
C ILE A 115 10.00 3.10 7.70
N ALA A 116 9.80 2.92 9.01
CA ALA A 116 10.82 2.34 9.89
C ALA A 116 11.21 0.91 9.48
N LYS A 117 10.31 0.17 8.82
CA LYS A 117 10.59 -1.15 8.23
C LYS A 117 11.13 -1.10 6.81
N MET A 118 11.11 0.06 6.15
CA MET A 118 11.74 0.31 4.86
C MET A 118 13.20 0.79 5.00
N GLU A 119 13.55 1.52 6.06
CA GLU A 119 14.94 2.00 6.31
C GLU A 119 15.95 0.90 6.68
N VAL A 120 15.52 -0.35 6.88
CA VAL A 120 16.43 -1.50 7.07
C VAL A 120 17.03 -1.99 5.73
N PHE A 121 16.77 -1.33 4.59
CA PHE A 121 17.28 -1.75 3.28
C PHE A 121 18.14 -0.69 2.57
N HIS A 122 19.40 -0.57 3.02
CA HIS A 122 20.68 -0.56 2.26
C HIS A 122 21.78 0.28 2.95
N PRO A 123 23.10 0.05 2.74
CA PRO A 123 23.76 -0.93 1.85
C PRO A 123 24.90 -1.76 2.52
N LYS A 124 25.21 -2.94 1.97
CA LYS A 124 26.57 -3.34 1.55
C LYS A 124 26.46 -4.30 0.38
#